data_AF-A0A7X7FLN1-F1
#
_entry.id   AF-A0A7X7FLN1-F1
#
_cell.length_a   1.000
_cell.length_b   1.000
_cell.length_c   1.000
_cell.angle_alpha   90.00
_cell.angle_beta   90.00
_cell.angle_gamma   90.00
#
_symmetry.space_group_name_H-M   'P 1'
#
loop_
_entity.id
_entity.type
_entity.pdbx_description
1 polymer ?
#
loop_
_entity_poly.entity_id
_entity_poly.type
_entity_poly.pdbx_seq_one_letter_code
_entity_poly.pdbx_strand_id
1 'polypeptide(L)'
;MVYSAISVTRLLIELVALLAVGILLLGMLSRPRRRGTTPHCARCEYNLSGLTSNRCPECGTEMIPANIVYGEKIRRPWLAVTAVALAVIVMVLIGRWAWDYDWYRLRPTSWVISDVQSADAAIKSRAWRELDRRVRVGSLSAGQENRLIDVCLQEQTAKTPLTAMIDYLGPCLLDNRMSDSQRTLFFQQVMQFDLTARPVVIAGNPLPVRISERSRGPASSGLWVREYCSMGPDLDGGSYKGSRGAWSTSPMGNSGSRSGTQPLAPTLWDREISPGKHRLTLTVQLEVYSGRPEDMGEAGRLYKG
;
A
#
# COMPACT_ATOMS: atom_id res chain seq x y z
N MET A 1 -14.37 12.35 -1.26
CA MET A 1 -13.17 13.01 -0.70
C MET A 1 -13.31 14.52 -0.50
N VAL A 2 -14.14 15.24 -1.28
CA VAL A 2 -14.28 16.71 -1.18
C VAL A 2 -14.77 17.19 0.20
N TYR A 3 -15.67 16.44 0.85
CA TYR A 3 -16.16 16.77 2.20
C TYR A 3 -15.08 16.71 3.30
N SER A 4 -13.97 15.98 3.09
CA SER A 4 -12.88 15.94 4.06
C SER A 4 -12.00 17.19 4.01
N ALA A 5 -11.76 17.74 2.82
CA ALA A 5 -10.89 18.91 2.65
C ALA A 5 -11.51 20.19 3.25
N ILE A 6 -12.83 20.38 3.08
CA ILE A 6 -13.55 21.54 3.62
C ILE A 6 -13.58 21.50 5.17
N SER A 7 -13.71 20.32 5.77
CA SER A 7 -13.70 20.18 7.22
C SER A 7 -12.31 20.45 7.83
N VAL A 8 -11.24 19.99 7.19
CA VAL A 8 -9.87 20.20 7.69
C VAL A 8 -9.47 21.67 7.61
N THR A 9 -9.81 22.35 6.51
CA THR A 9 -9.49 23.79 6.35
C THR A 9 -10.22 24.66 7.38
N ARG A 10 -11.50 24.39 7.66
CA ARG A 10 -12.24 25.10 8.72
C ARG A 10 -11.63 24.89 10.10
N LEU A 11 -11.29 23.64 10.44
CA LEU A 11 -10.68 23.31 11.73
C LEU A 11 -9.32 24.00 11.91
N LEU A 12 -8.50 24.08 10.85
CA LEU A 12 -7.25 24.83 10.89
C LEU A 12 -7.46 26.32 11.13
N ILE A 13 -8.45 26.94 10.48
CA ILE A 13 -8.77 28.37 10.69
C ILE A 13 -9.18 28.63 12.14
N GLU A 14 -10.02 27.76 12.72
CA GLU A 14 -10.46 27.88 14.11
C GLU A 14 -9.29 27.74 15.09
N LEU A 15 -8.39 26.77 14.87
CA LEU A 15 -7.18 26.59 15.70
C LEU A 15 -6.23 27.79 15.60
N VAL A 16 -6.03 28.35 14.40
CA VAL A 16 -5.20 29.53 14.20
C VAL A 16 -5.82 30.75 14.88
N ALA A 17 -7.14 30.92 14.80
CA ALA A 17 -7.85 32.00 15.49
C ALA A 17 -7.72 31.87 17.02
N LEU A 18 -7.88 30.66 17.57
CA LEU A 18 -7.68 30.39 19.00
C LEU A 18 -6.25 30.69 19.45
N LEU A 19 -5.26 30.29 18.65
CA LEU A 19 -3.86 30.59 18.93
C LEU A 19 -3.57 32.09 18.88
N ALA A 20 -4.11 32.81 17.89
CA ALA A 20 -3.98 34.25 17.76
C ALA A 20 -4.59 34.99 18.96
N VAL A 21 -5.75 34.55 19.45
CA VAL A 21 -6.34 35.06 20.69
C VAL A 21 -5.41 34.81 21.88
N GLY A 22 -4.84 33.61 22.01
CA GLY A 22 -3.86 33.31 23.06
C GLY A 22 -2.64 34.23 23.02
N ILE A 23 -2.08 34.47 21.82
CA ILE A 23 -0.94 35.39 21.61
C ILE A 23 -1.33 36.83 21.96
N LEU A 24 -2.51 37.29 21.54
CA LEU A 24 -3.03 38.63 21.88
C LEU A 24 -3.18 38.80 23.39
N LEU A 25 -3.70 37.79 24.10
CA LEU A 25 -3.81 37.81 25.57
C LEU A 25 -2.44 37.92 26.24
N LEU A 26 -1.43 37.17 25.75
CA LEU A 26 -0.03 37.30 26.21
C LEU A 26 0.56 38.68 25.92
N GLY A 27 0.26 39.25 24.74
CA GLY A 27 0.64 40.62 24.40
C GLY A 27 0.02 41.64 25.36
N MET A 28 -1.25 41.45 25.77
CA MET A 28 -1.91 42.29 26.76
C MET A 28 -1.30 42.16 28.17
N LEU A 29 -0.73 41.00 28.52
CA LEU A 29 0.02 40.82 29.76
C LEU A 29 1.35 41.59 29.79
N SER A 30 1.99 41.79 28.64
CA SER A 30 3.24 42.55 28.55
C SER A 30 3.07 44.05 28.84
N ARG A 31 1.85 44.57 28.77
CA ARG A 31 1.51 45.98 29.02
C ARG A 31 0.63 46.11 30.26
N PRO A 32 1.21 46.03 31.49
CA PRO A 32 0.44 46.15 32.71
C PRO A 32 -0.26 47.51 32.76
N ARG A 33 -1.59 47.50 32.93
CA ARG A 33 -2.35 48.73 33.17
C ARG A 33 -2.09 49.21 34.59
N ARG A 34 -1.76 50.48 34.74
CA ARG A 34 -1.70 51.15 36.04
C ARG A 34 -3.10 51.61 36.44
N ARG A 35 -3.46 51.48 37.72
CA ARG A 35 -4.67 52.08 38.30
C ARG A 35 -4.31 52.87 39.54
N GLY A 36 -5.01 53.98 39.77
CA GLY A 36 -4.77 54.88 40.90
C GLY A 36 -3.96 56.13 40.51
N THR A 37 -3.79 57.03 41.47
CA THR A 37 -3.13 58.33 41.33
C THR A 37 -1.85 58.45 42.15
N THR A 38 -1.35 57.35 42.72
CA THR A 38 -0.08 57.32 43.44
C THR A 38 1.08 57.58 42.47
N PRO A 39 1.95 58.56 42.72
CA PRO A 39 3.12 58.79 41.87
C PRO A 39 4.19 57.72 42.11
N HIS A 40 4.71 57.14 41.04
CA HIS A 40 5.83 56.19 41.07
C HIS A 40 6.95 56.65 40.14
N CYS A 41 8.20 56.31 40.46
CA CYS A 41 9.33 56.54 39.57
C CYS A 41 9.20 55.70 38.29
N ALA A 42 9.33 56.31 37.11
CA ALA A 42 9.24 55.62 35.81
C ALA A 42 10.28 54.51 35.63
N ARG A 43 11.46 54.66 36.26
CA ARG A 43 12.61 53.77 36.08
C ARG A 43 12.58 52.55 37.01
N CYS A 44 12.36 52.77 38.31
CA CYS A 44 12.44 51.72 39.34
C CYS A 44 11.10 51.40 40.02
N GLU A 45 10.04 52.15 39.72
CA GLU A 45 8.69 52.00 40.29
C GLU A 45 8.53 52.36 41.78
N TYR A 46 9.56 52.93 42.40
CA TYR A 46 9.48 53.38 43.79
C TYR A 46 8.34 54.38 44.00
N ASN A 47 7.56 54.24 45.08
CA ASN A 47 6.45 55.12 45.43
C ASN A 47 6.97 56.47 45.90
N LEU A 48 6.60 57.54 45.20
CA LEU A 48 7.05 58.91 45.46
C LEU A 48 6.12 59.69 46.40
N SER A 49 5.06 59.05 46.91
CA SER A 49 4.10 59.69 47.80
C SER A 49 4.78 60.13 49.10
N GLY A 50 4.71 61.42 49.42
CA GLY A 50 5.28 61.99 50.65
C GLY A 50 6.79 62.29 50.59
N LEU A 51 7.43 62.15 49.43
CA LEU A 51 8.86 62.48 49.27
C LEU A 51 9.07 63.99 49.05
N THR A 52 10.01 64.60 49.78
CA THR A 52 10.41 66.02 49.60
C THR A 52 11.71 66.21 48.84
N SER A 53 12.49 65.13 48.64
CA SER A 53 13.72 65.11 47.84
C SER A 53 13.42 65.34 46.35
N ASN A 54 14.34 65.95 45.59
CA ASN A 54 14.24 66.04 44.11
C ASN A 54 14.85 64.83 43.38
N ARG A 55 15.30 63.80 44.10
CA ARG A 55 15.89 62.57 43.56
C ARG A 55 15.23 61.33 44.15
N CYS A 56 15.02 60.33 43.30
CA CYS A 56 14.51 59.02 43.72
C CYS A 56 15.56 58.31 44.61
N PRO A 57 15.19 57.80 45.80
CA PRO A 57 16.13 57.20 46.74
C PRO A 57 16.67 55.85 46.26
N GLU A 58 15.93 55.10 45.45
CA GLU A 58 16.35 53.78 44.95
C GLU A 58 17.33 53.86 43.78
N CYS A 59 17.00 54.67 42.76
CA CYS A 59 17.75 54.68 41.50
C CYS A 59 18.49 55.99 41.23
N GLY A 60 18.41 56.97 42.14
CA GLY A 60 19.07 58.28 42.03
C GLY A 60 18.57 59.19 40.89
N THR A 61 17.54 58.76 40.15
CA THR A 61 17.01 59.50 39.00
C THR A 61 16.32 60.78 39.49
N GLU A 62 16.61 61.90 38.83
CA GLU A 62 16.02 63.20 39.14
C GLU A 62 14.51 63.21 38.85
N MET A 63 13.74 63.79 39.77
CA MET A 63 12.29 63.81 39.73
C MET A 63 11.77 64.98 38.92
N ILE A 64 11.82 64.83 37.59
CA ILE A 64 11.10 65.69 36.64
C ILE A 64 9.73 65.07 36.31
N PRO A 65 8.71 65.87 35.94
CA PRO A 65 7.37 65.34 35.61
C PRO A 65 7.36 64.23 34.55
N ALA A 66 8.33 64.24 33.62
CA ALA A 66 8.49 63.18 32.61
C ALA A 66 8.89 61.81 33.19
N ASN A 67 9.49 61.78 34.39
CA ASN A 67 9.96 60.57 35.06
C ASN A 67 8.98 60.07 36.14
N ILE A 68 7.78 60.66 36.24
CA ILE A 68 6.74 60.28 37.20
C ILE A 68 5.61 59.59 36.43
N VAL A 69 5.28 58.36 36.85
CA VAL A 69 4.16 57.60 36.30
C VAL A 69 3.15 57.36 37.40
N TYR A 70 1.87 57.55 37.11
CA TYR A 70 0.80 57.41 38.09
C TYR A 70 0.17 56.02 38.10
N GLY A 71 -0.11 55.54 39.30
CA GLY A 71 -0.86 54.30 39.58
C GLY A 71 0.01 53.04 39.73
N GLU A 72 -0.57 52.07 40.43
CA GLU A 72 0.04 50.77 40.69
C GLU A 72 -0.21 49.80 39.53
N LYS A 73 0.79 48.99 39.19
CA LYS A 73 0.66 47.94 38.18
C LYS A 73 -0.21 46.81 38.72
N ILE A 74 -1.43 46.68 38.21
CA ILE A 74 -2.27 45.52 38.52
C ILE A 74 -1.99 44.42 37.50
N ARG A 75 -1.36 43.33 37.96
CA ARG A 75 -1.22 42.11 37.16
C ARG A 75 -2.54 41.35 37.17
N ARG A 76 -2.94 40.81 36.01
CA ARG A 76 -4.12 39.96 35.85
C ARG A 76 -3.66 38.52 35.61
N PRO A 77 -3.27 37.78 36.66
CA PRO A 77 -2.69 36.44 36.50
C PRO A 77 -3.65 35.47 35.79
N TRP A 78 -4.97 35.67 35.93
CA TRP A 78 -5.98 34.86 35.25
C TRP A 78 -5.86 34.95 33.71
N LEU A 79 -5.46 36.09 33.14
CA LEU A 79 -5.24 36.19 31.68
C LEU A 79 -4.10 35.27 31.23
N ALA A 80 -3.06 35.12 32.05
CA ALA A 80 -1.94 34.24 31.74
C ALA A 80 -2.38 32.78 31.81
N VAL A 81 -3.16 32.43 32.84
CA VAL A 81 -3.75 31.09 32.98
C VAL A 81 -4.64 30.78 31.77
N THR A 82 -5.51 31.71 31.34
CA THR A 82 -6.38 31.52 30.17
C THR A 82 -5.57 31.34 28.89
N ALA A 83 -4.54 32.16 28.67
CA ALA A 83 -3.70 32.04 27.49
C ALA A 83 -2.95 30.70 27.44
N VAL A 84 -2.38 30.25 28.58
CA VAL A 84 -1.72 28.95 28.69
C VAL A 84 -2.72 27.81 28.47
N ALA A 85 -3.91 27.87 29.08
CA ALA A 85 -4.95 26.87 28.90
C ALA A 85 -5.38 26.75 27.43
N LEU A 86 -5.58 27.87 26.74
CA LEU A 86 -5.89 27.90 25.30
C LEU A 86 -4.78 27.26 24.47
N ALA A 87 -3.51 27.58 24.76
CA ALA A 87 -2.38 26.98 24.05
C ALA A 87 -2.30 25.46 24.26
N VAL A 88 -2.55 24.97 25.48
CA VAL A 88 -2.60 23.54 25.78
C VAL A 88 -3.73 22.86 25.03
N ILE A 89 -4.94 23.45 24.99
CA ILE A 89 -6.06 22.90 24.23
C ILE A 89 -5.71 22.79 22.75
N VAL A 90 -5.13 23.83 22.15
CA VAL A 90 -4.69 23.82 20.74
C VAL A 90 -3.64 22.72 20.51
N MET A 91 -2.64 22.59 21.40
CA MET A 91 -1.62 21.55 21.29
C MET A 91 -2.21 20.14 21.39
N VAL A 92 -3.17 19.90 22.28
CA VAL A 92 -3.85 18.59 22.43
C VAL A 92 -4.65 18.26 21.16
N LEU A 93 -5.37 19.22 20.60
CA LEU A 93 -6.13 19.02 19.37
C LEU A 93 -5.23 18.74 18.17
N ILE A 94 -4.13 19.49 18.01
CA ILE A 94 -3.12 19.24 16.98
C ILE A 94 -2.47 17.87 17.19
N GLY A 95 -2.10 17.53 18.42
CA GLY A 95 -1.47 16.25 18.77
C GLY A 95 -2.38 15.06 18.45
N ARG A 96 -3.67 15.16 18.78
CA ARG A 96 -4.67 14.14 18.43
C ARG A 96 -4.81 13.98 16.92
N TRP A 97 -4.96 15.09 16.19
CA TRP A 97 -5.03 15.06 14.73
C TRP A 97 -3.76 14.45 14.10
N ALA A 98 -2.60 14.82 14.63
CA ALA A 98 -1.31 14.29 14.21
C ALA A 98 -1.21 12.77 14.47
N TRP A 99 -1.77 12.25 15.54
CA TRP A 99 -1.78 10.80 15.82
C TRP A 99 -2.66 10.00 14.88
N ASP A 100 -3.81 10.54 14.49
CA ASP A 100 -4.74 9.89 13.57
C ASP A 100 -4.26 9.96 12.11
N TYR A 101 -3.31 10.85 11.81
CA TYR A 101 -2.76 11.00 10.47
C TYR A 101 -1.86 9.80 10.11
N ASP A 102 -2.16 9.15 8.98
CA ASP A 102 -1.34 8.05 8.47
C ASP A 102 -0.05 8.57 7.84
N TRP A 103 0.94 8.90 8.68
CA TRP A 103 2.27 9.38 8.27
C TRP A 103 2.96 8.49 7.24
N TYR A 104 2.55 7.22 7.15
CA TYR A 104 3.04 6.28 6.17
C TYR A 104 2.74 6.73 4.72
N ARG A 105 1.68 7.50 4.50
CA ARG A 105 1.33 8.07 3.18
C ARG A 105 2.36 9.06 2.66
N LEU A 106 3.12 9.69 3.55
CA LEU A 106 4.19 10.63 3.18
C LEU A 106 5.50 9.91 2.82
N ARG A 107 5.59 8.58 2.99
CA ARG A 107 6.80 7.85 2.63
C ARG A 107 7.05 7.91 1.12
N PRO A 108 8.31 8.11 0.68
CA PRO A 108 8.67 8.00 -0.73
C PRO A 108 8.23 6.65 -1.33
N THR A 109 7.79 6.64 -2.58
CA THR A 109 7.27 5.42 -3.24
C THR A 109 8.28 4.28 -3.22
N SER A 110 9.57 4.57 -3.39
CA SER A 110 10.63 3.56 -3.35
C SER A 110 10.69 2.81 -2.02
N TRP A 111 10.43 3.50 -0.89
CA TRP A 111 10.39 2.88 0.43
C TRP A 111 9.15 2.00 0.59
N VAL A 112 8.00 2.45 0.11
CA VAL A 112 6.76 1.67 0.16
C VAL A 112 6.87 0.40 -0.71
N ILE A 113 7.50 0.49 -1.90
CA ILE A 113 7.82 -0.68 -2.72
C ILE A 113 8.76 -1.64 -1.98
N SER A 114 9.76 -1.14 -1.25
CA SER A 114 10.62 -2.00 -0.44
C SER A 114 9.84 -2.68 0.70
N ASP A 115 8.93 -1.96 1.36
CA ASP A 115 8.15 -2.48 2.48
C ASP A 115 7.18 -3.60 2.04
N VAL A 116 6.72 -3.62 0.78
CA VAL A 116 5.87 -4.71 0.27
C VAL A 116 6.63 -6.04 0.12
N GLN A 117 7.97 -5.99 0.06
CA GLN A 117 8.82 -7.19 0.07
C GLN A 117 9.15 -7.68 1.49
N SER A 118 8.63 -7.02 2.53
CA SER A 118 8.86 -7.42 3.92
C SER A 118 8.34 -8.83 4.21
N ALA A 119 9.09 -9.57 5.03
CA ALA A 119 8.64 -10.86 5.57
C ALA A 119 7.48 -10.71 6.57
N ASP A 120 7.30 -9.52 7.16
CA ASP A 120 6.18 -9.22 8.04
C ASP A 120 4.91 -8.94 7.22
N ALA A 121 3.92 -9.81 7.38
CA ALA A 121 2.65 -9.73 6.66
C ALA A 121 1.87 -8.42 6.93
N ALA A 122 1.98 -7.83 8.13
CA ALA A 122 1.30 -6.58 8.47
C ALA A 122 1.95 -5.38 7.76
N ILE A 123 3.29 -5.34 7.71
CA ILE A 123 4.04 -4.32 6.95
C ILE A 123 3.73 -4.47 5.46
N LYS A 124 3.84 -5.69 4.91
CA LYS A 124 3.51 -5.99 3.52
C LYS A 124 2.10 -5.54 3.13
N SER A 125 1.10 -5.89 3.95
CA SER A 125 -0.31 -5.53 3.70
C SER A 125 -0.57 -4.02 3.79
N ARG A 126 0.10 -3.31 4.71
CA ARG A 126 0.02 -1.85 4.81
C ARG A 126 0.67 -1.18 3.59
N ALA A 127 1.86 -1.64 3.19
CA ALA A 127 2.57 -1.16 2.02
C ALA A 127 1.75 -1.33 0.74
N TRP A 128 1.15 -2.51 0.56
CA TRP A 128 0.30 -2.80 -0.59
C TRP A 128 -0.90 -1.86 -0.68
N ARG A 129 -1.65 -1.64 0.42
CA ARG A 129 -2.80 -0.72 0.43
C ARG A 129 -2.42 0.71 -0.01
N GLU A 130 -1.24 1.17 0.38
CA GLU A 130 -0.75 2.48 -0.01
C GLU A 130 -0.29 2.52 -1.49
N LEU A 131 0.38 1.47 -1.98
CA LEU A 131 0.75 1.36 -3.40
C LEU A 131 -0.47 1.30 -4.32
N ASP A 132 -1.45 0.47 -3.98
CA ASP A 132 -2.74 0.35 -4.66
C ASP A 132 -3.49 1.70 -4.69
N ARG A 133 -3.43 2.48 -3.61
CA ARG A 133 -3.93 3.87 -3.62
C ARG A 133 -3.17 4.75 -4.62
N ARG A 134 -1.84 4.66 -4.69
CA ARG A 134 -1.01 5.44 -5.63
C ARG A 134 -1.25 5.06 -7.09
N VAL A 135 -1.41 3.77 -7.36
CA VAL A 135 -1.82 3.24 -8.68
C VAL A 135 -3.16 3.87 -9.10
N ARG A 136 -4.19 3.80 -8.25
CA ARG A 136 -5.53 4.35 -8.57
C ARG A 136 -5.55 5.85 -8.83
N VAL A 137 -4.65 6.60 -8.20
CA VAL A 137 -4.52 8.06 -8.39
C VAL A 137 -3.56 8.40 -9.54
N GLY A 138 -2.89 7.41 -10.14
CA GLY A 138 -1.93 7.63 -11.23
C GLY A 138 -0.67 8.37 -10.79
N SER A 139 -0.28 8.26 -9.51
CA SER A 139 0.86 9.02 -8.96
C SER A 139 2.20 8.29 -9.05
N LEU A 140 2.25 7.12 -9.70
CA LEU A 140 3.48 6.36 -9.91
C LEU A 140 4.14 6.79 -11.22
N SER A 141 5.45 6.98 -11.21
CA SER A 141 6.21 7.11 -12.45
C SER A 141 6.33 5.75 -13.15
N ALA A 142 6.55 5.73 -14.47
CA ALA A 142 6.73 4.49 -15.23
C ALA A 142 7.82 3.57 -14.64
N GLY A 143 8.94 4.14 -14.17
CA GLY A 143 10.00 3.36 -13.52
C GLY A 143 9.57 2.75 -12.17
N GLN A 144 8.72 3.44 -11.41
CA GLN A 144 8.17 2.92 -10.15
C GLN A 144 7.14 1.82 -10.41
N GLU A 145 6.32 1.99 -11.44
CA GLU A 145 5.34 1.00 -11.89
C GLU A 145 6.00 -0.27 -12.39
N ASN A 146 7.03 -0.18 -13.23
CA ASN A 146 7.80 -1.35 -13.68
C ASN A 146 8.40 -2.12 -12.50
N ARG A 147 8.99 -1.41 -11.54
CA ARG A 147 9.52 -2.03 -10.32
C ARG A 147 8.42 -2.68 -9.48
N LEU A 148 7.23 -2.10 -9.42
CA LEU A 148 6.09 -2.69 -8.72
C LEU A 148 5.61 -3.98 -9.43
N ILE A 149 5.57 -3.99 -10.76
CA ILE A 149 5.26 -5.18 -11.57
C ILE A 149 6.25 -6.30 -11.24
N ASP A 150 7.56 -6.01 -11.22
CA ASP A 150 8.60 -7.00 -10.87
C ASP A 150 8.38 -7.60 -9.47
N VAL A 151 8.01 -6.77 -8.50
CA VAL A 151 7.72 -7.22 -7.14
C VAL A 151 6.46 -8.09 -7.07
N CYS A 152 5.41 -7.73 -7.82
CA CYS A 152 4.20 -8.54 -7.90
C CYS A 152 4.45 -9.90 -8.59
N LEU A 153 5.31 -9.96 -9.61
CA LEU A 153 5.75 -11.21 -10.24
C LEU A 153 6.55 -12.08 -9.26
N GLN A 154 7.43 -11.50 -8.46
CA GLN A 154 8.11 -12.24 -7.40
C GLN A 154 7.11 -12.82 -6.39
N GLU A 155 6.16 -11.99 -5.94
CA GLU A 155 5.10 -12.42 -5.00
C GLU A 155 4.24 -13.55 -5.58
N GLN A 156 4.00 -13.59 -6.91
CA GLN A 156 3.27 -14.67 -7.57
C GLN A 156 3.86 -16.05 -7.29
N THR A 157 5.18 -16.15 -7.08
CA THR A 157 5.87 -17.42 -6.75
C THR A 157 5.95 -17.71 -5.25
N ALA A 158 5.54 -16.78 -4.38
CA ALA A 158 5.62 -16.94 -2.93
C ALA A 158 4.77 -18.13 -2.43
N LYS A 159 5.13 -18.71 -1.27
CA LYS A 159 4.37 -19.83 -0.67
C LYS A 159 2.92 -19.44 -0.35
N THR A 160 2.71 -18.21 0.10
CA THR A 160 1.43 -17.62 0.48
C THR A 160 1.34 -16.23 -0.16
N PRO A 161 1.02 -16.15 -1.46
CA PRO A 161 1.04 -14.88 -2.17
C PRO A 161 -0.11 -13.97 -1.71
N LEU A 162 0.12 -12.67 -1.70
CA LEU A 162 -0.96 -11.71 -1.49
C LEU A 162 -1.81 -11.59 -2.77
N THR A 163 -3.05 -12.12 -2.74
CA THR A 163 -3.95 -12.16 -3.91
C THR A 163 -4.12 -10.81 -4.60
N ALA A 164 -4.22 -9.73 -3.83
CA ALA A 164 -4.38 -8.39 -4.39
C ALA A 164 -3.18 -7.93 -5.24
N MET A 165 -1.96 -8.39 -4.94
CA MET A 165 -0.76 -8.13 -5.76
C MET A 165 -0.78 -8.90 -7.07
N ILE A 166 -1.27 -10.14 -7.04
CA ILE A 166 -1.47 -10.94 -8.26
C ILE A 166 -2.55 -10.30 -9.13
N ASP A 167 -3.66 -9.89 -8.52
CA ASP A 167 -4.79 -9.24 -9.20
C ASP A 167 -4.36 -7.98 -9.97
N TYR A 168 -3.40 -7.23 -9.43
CA TYR A 168 -2.82 -6.06 -10.11
C TYR A 168 -2.10 -6.40 -11.42
N LEU A 169 -1.53 -7.60 -11.57
CA LEU A 169 -0.84 -8.03 -12.78
C LEU A 169 -1.80 -8.16 -13.97
N GLY A 170 -3.07 -8.52 -13.74
CA GLY A 170 -4.06 -8.71 -14.81
C GLY A 170 -4.27 -7.45 -15.66
N PRO A 171 -4.71 -6.32 -15.06
CA PRO A 171 -4.82 -5.05 -15.77
C PRO A 171 -3.50 -4.60 -16.41
N CYS A 172 -2.36 -4.79 -15.73
CA CYS A 172 -1.05 -4.43 -16.31
C CYS A 172 -0.75 -5.18 -17.61
N LEU A 173 -1.12 -6.46 -17.69
CA LEU A 173 -1.01 -7.25 -18.91
C LEU A 173 -1.96 -6.74 -20.00
N LEU A 174 -3.24 -6.52 -19.67
CA LEU A 174 -4.27 -6.09 -20.62
C LEU A 174 -3.98 -4.69 -21.20
N ASP A 175 -3.45 -3.79 -20.38
CA ASP A 175 -3.10 -2.43 -20.77
C ASP A 175 -1.73 -2.34 -21.46
N ASN A 176 -1.08 -3.48 -21.76
CA ASN A 176 0.28 -3.55 -22.33
C ASN A 176 1.35 -2.80 -21.51
N ARG A 177 1.16 -2.69 -20.18
CA ARG A 177 2.12 -2.02 -19.27
C ARG A 177 3.32 -2.88 -18.89
N MET A 178 3.28 -4.18 -19.20
CA MET A 178 4.39 -5.11 -18.96
C MET A 178 5.38 -5.13 -20.13
N SER A 179 6.67 -5.22 -19.84
CA SER A 179 7.70 -5.58 -20.83
C SER A 179 7.52 -7.02 -21.32
N ASP A 180 8.11 -7.36 -22.47
CA ASP A 180 8.03 -8.73 -23.01
C ASP A 180 8.58 -9.77 -22.03
N SER A 181 9.69 -9.47 -21.35
CA SER A 181 10.27 -10.36 -20.34
C SER A 181 9.35 -10.55 -19.14
N GLN A 182 8.65 -9.50 -18.70
CA GLN A 182 7.67 -9.58 -17.62
C GLN A 182 6.44 -10.40 -18.02
N ARG A 183 5.97 -10.27 -19.28
CA ARG A 183 4.86 -11.08 -19.81
C ARG A 183 5.24 -12.55 -19.86
N THR A 184 6.42 -12.88 -20.39
CA THR A 184 6.92 -14.26 -20.42
C THR A 184 6.99 -14.83 -19.00
N LEU A 185 7.55 -14.07 -18.05
CA LEU A 185 7.65 -14.50 -16.66
C LEU A 185 6.26 -14.70 -16.02
N PHE A 186 5.33 -13.78 -16.25
CA PHE A 186 3.94 -13.90 -15.80
C PHE A 186 3.32 -15.21 -16.26
N PHE A 187 3.37 -15.51 -17.57
CA PHE A 187 2.77 -16.74 -18.12
C PHE A 187 3.48 -18.01 -17.64
N GLN A 188 4.80 -17.98 -17.41
CA GLN A 188 5.53 -19.10 -16.81
C GLN A 188 5.13 -19.38 -15.36
N GLN A 189 4.71 -18.36 -14.62
CA GLN A 189 4.38 -18.46 -13.19
C GLN A 189 2.90 -18.70 -12.93
N VAL A 190 2.04 -18.35 -13.89
CA VAL A 190 0.59 -18.33 -13.69
C VAL A 190 -0.02 -19.73 -13.58
N MET A 191 0.62 -20.73 -14.17
CA MET A 191 0.21 -22.13 -14.09
C MET A 191 1.41 -23.01 -13.77
N GLN A 192 1.26 -23.84 -12.75
CA GLN A 192 2.23 -24.86 -12.39
C GLN A 192 1.57 -26.23 -12.53
N PHE A 193 2.23 -27.12 -13.27
CA PHE A 193 1.77 -28.50 -13.46
C PHE A 193 2.71 -29.45 -12.73
N ASP A 194 2.14 -30.28 -11.85
CA ASP A 194 2.82 -31.42 -11.24
C ASP A 194 2.34 -32.69 -11.94
N LEU A 195 3.25 -33.41 -12.60
CA LEU A 195 2.98 -34.72 -13.19
C LEU A 195 3.45 -35.82 -12.24
N THR A 196 2.52 -36.61 -11.70
CA THR A 196 2.82 -37.82 -10.93
C THR A 196 2.38 -39.03 -11.72
N ALA A 197 3.32 -39.89 -12.12
CA ALA A 197 3.03 -41.19 -12.72
C ALA A 197 3.35 -42.32 -11.72
N ARG A 198 2.69 -43.47 -11.85
CA ARG A 198 3.08 -44.65 -11.06
C ARG A 198 4.48 -45.12 -11.49
N PRO A 199 5.43 -45.35 -10.55
CA PRO A 199 6.81 -45.72 -10.90
C PRO A 199 6.98 -47.04 -11.64
N VAL A 200 6.06 -47.99 -11.43
CA VAL A 200 6.08 -49.33 -12.06
C VAL A 200 4.69 -49.65 -12.59
N VAL A 201 4.62 -50.02 -13.87
CA VAL A 201 3.40 -50.46 -14.54
C VAL A 201 3.68 -51.76 -15.27
N ILE A 202 2.73 -52.69 -15.18
CA ILE A 202 2.79 -53.97 -15.89
C ILE A 202 2.51 -53.69 -17.36
N ALA A 203 3.31 -54.26 -18.26
CA ALA A 203 3.09 -54.14 -19.70
C ALA A 203 1.64 -54.52 -20.07
N GLY A 204 0.99 -53.71 -20.90
CA GLY A 204 -0.41 -53.86 -21.29
C GLY A 204 -1.44 -53.19 -20.37
N ASN A 205 -1.07 -52.82 -19.13
CA ASN A 205 -1.99 -52.10 -18.24
C ASN A 205 -1.94 -50.58 -18.51
N PRO A 206 -3.06 -49.85 -18.40
CA PRO A 206 -3.04 -48.40 -18.51
C PRO A 206 -2.05 -47.78 -17.51
N LEU A 207 -1.24 -46.81 -17.96
CA LEU A 207 -0.34 -46.04 -17.08
C LEU A 207 -1.18 -44.96 -16.36
N PRO A 208 -1.40 -45.07 -15.03
CA PRO A 208 -2.10 -44.04 -14.30
C PRO A 208 -1.17 -42.83 -14.16
N VAL A 209 -1.56 -41.73 -14.79
CA VAL A 209 -0.95 -40.42 -14.61
C VAL A 209 -1.91 -39.53 -13.84
N ARG A 210 -1.38 -38.81 -12.85
CA ARG A 210 -2.05 -37.72 -12.17
C ARG A 210 -1.39 -36.43 -12.59
N ILE A 211 -2.15 -35.58 -13.26
CA ILE A 211 -1.75 -34.21 -13.52
C ILE A 211 -2.42 -33.37 -12.44
N SER A 212 -1.61 -32.67 -11.64
CA SER A 212 -2.11 -31.70 -10.67
C SER A 212 -1.78 -30.30 -11.15
N GLU A 213 -2.78 -29.46 -11.22
CA GLU A 213 -2.65 -28.08 -11.68
C GLU A 213 -2.72 -27.13 -10.48
N ARG A 214 -1.89 -26.09 -10.50
CA ARG A 214 -2.01 -24.95 -9.58
C ARG A 214 -1.99 -23.66 -10.39
N SER A 215 -3.14 -23.00 -10.47
CA SER A 215 -3.24 -21.65 -10.99
C SER A 215 -2.86 -20.62 -9.93
N ARG A 216 -2.10 -19.61 -10.35
CA ARG A 216 -1.74 -18.42 -9.57
C ARG A 216 -2.02 -17.14 -10.36
N GLY A 217 -3.09 -17.17 -11.15
CA GLY A 217 -3.50 -16.01 -11.92
C GLY A 217 -4.38 -15.02 -11.16
N PRO A 218 -4.54 -13.80 -11.70
CA PRO A 218 -5.42 -12.79 -11.15
C PRO A 218 -6.88 -13.25 -11.19
N ALA A 219 -7.55 -13.20 -10.04
CA ALA A 219 -8.92 -13.65 -9.87
C ALA A 219 -9.95 -12.62 -10.37
N SER A 220 -9.66 -11.32 -10.15
CA SER A 220 -10.63 -10.23 -10.35
C SER A 220 -10.55 -9.57 -11.73
N SER A 221 -9.53 -9.88 -12.53
CA SER A 221 -9.23 -9.17 -13.78
C SER A 221 -10.08 -9.59 -15.00
N GLY A 222 -10.96 -10.59 -14.85
CA GLY A 222 -11.68 -11.16 -16.01
C GLY A 222 -10.74 -11.84 -17.01
N LEU A 223 -9.57 -12.29 -16.55
CA LEU A 223 -8.70 -13.19 -17.31
C LEU A 223 -9.22 -14.62 -17.19
N TRP A 224 -9.31 -15.29 -18.35
CA TRP A 224 -9.75 -16.68 -18.43
C TRP A 224 -8.71 -17.47 -19.21
N VAL A 225 -8.62 -18.74 -18.86
CA VAL A 225 -7.68 -19.65 -19.49
C VAL A 225 -8.48 -20.70 -20.21
N ARG A 226 -8.03 -21.03 -21.42
CA ARG A 226 -8.38 -22.30 -22.02
C ARG A 226 -7.13 -23.15 -22.07
N GLU A 227 -7.13 -24.18 -21.25
CA GLU A 227 -6.06 -25.17 -21.26
C GLU A 227 -6.29 -26.21 -22.33
N TYR A 228 -5.26 -26.44 -23.14
CA TYR A 228 -5.19 -27.60 -24.00
C TYR A 228 -4.07 -28.48 -23.50
N CYS A 229 -4.37 -29.29 -22.49
CA CYS A 229 -3.47 -30.37 -22.13
C CYS A 229 -3.57 -31.48 -23.19
N SER A 230 -2.84 -31.33 -24.29
CA SER A 230 -2.51 -32.49 -25.09
C SER A 230 -1.50 -33.29 -24.28
N MET A 231 -1.79 -34.54 -23.93
CA MET A 231 -0.70 -35.43 -23.54
C MET A 231 0.13 -35.67 -24.78
N GLY A 232 1.14 -34.81 -24.93
CA GLY A 232 2.19 -34.91 -25.92
C GLY A 232 2.79 -36.30 -25.83
N PRO A 233 2.89 -37.01 -26.95
CA PRO A 233 3.31 -38.38 -26.94
C PRO A 233 4.82 -38.46 -27.00
N ASP A 234 5.50 -38.58 -25.88
CA ASP A 234 6.91 -38.97 -25.93
C ASP A 234 7.18 -39.90 -24.75
N LEU A 235 6.86 -41.18 -24.98
CA LEU A 235 7.53 -42.27 -24.30
C LEU A 235 8.82 -42.52 -25.09
N ASP A 236 9.96 -42.17 -24.49
CA ASP A 236 11.29 -42.33 -25.10
C ASP A 236 11.49 -41.62 -26.46
N GLY A 237 10.81 -40.49 -26.69
CA GLY A 237 10.94 -39.69 -27.92
C GLY A 237 10.11 -40.17 -29.12
N GLY A 238 9.21 -41.13 -28.90
CA GLY A 238 8.27 -41.61 -29.92
C GLY A 238 6.94 -40.85 -29.90
N SER A 239 6.64 -40.15 -31.00
CA SER A 239 5.32 -39.54 -31.23
C SER A 239 4.19 -40.57 -31.41
N TYR A 240 3.10 -40.38 -30.69
CA TYR A 240 1.95 -41.28 -30.49
C TYR A 240 0.62 -40.51 -30.68
N LYS A 241 -0.28 -41.09 -31.46
CA LYS A 241 -1.59 -40.48 -31.76
C LYS A 241 -2.60 -40.80 -30.64
N GLY A 242 -2.34 -40.30 -29.45
CA GLY A 242 -3.25 -40.46 -28.31
C GLY A 242 -4.43 -39.49 -28.37
N SER A 243 -5.55 -39.87 -27.77
CA SER A 243 -6.74 -39.03 -27.61
C SER A 243 -6.38 -37.68 -26.98
N ARG A 244 -6.69 -36.59 -27.69
CA ARG A 244 -6.61 -35.23 -27.14
C ARG A 244 -7.73 -35.07 -26.12
N GLY A 245 -7.41 -35.19 -24.84
CA GLY A 245 -8.29 -34.72 -23.78
C GLY A 245 -8.27 -33.20 -23.77
N ALA A 246 -9.34 -32.54 -24.22
CA ALA A 246 -9.50 -31.10 -24.00
C ALA A 246 -10.16 -30.89 -22.63
N TRP A 247 -9.57 -30.04 -21.80
CA TRP A 247 -10.09 -29.71 -20.47
C TRP A 247 -10.38 -28.21 -20.49
N SER A 248 -11.64 -27.81 -20.31
CA SER A 248 -11.95 -26.39 -20.07
C SER A 248 -11.78 -26.11 -18.59
N THR A 249 -10.83 -25.26 -18.23
CA THR A 249 -10.72 -24.71 -16.87
C THR A 249 -11.61 -23.48 -16.71
N SER A 250 -12.05 -23.26 -15.47
CA SER A 250 -12.85 -22.11 -15.05
C SER A 250 -11.88 -20.99 -14.60
N PRO A 251 -12.32 -19.77 -14.23
CA PRO A 251 -11.43 -18.60 -14.11
C PRO A 251 -10.22 -18.85 -13.20
N MET A 252 -9.08 -18.23 -13.54
CA MET A 252 -7.77 -18.41 -12.88
C MET A 252 -7.75 -18.19 -11.36
N GLY A 253 -8.81 -17.59 -10.81
CA GLY A 253 -8.87 -17.08 -9.44
C GLY A 253 -9.18 -18.05 -8.32
N ASN A 254 -9.63 -19.28 -8.61
CA ASN A 254 -9.84 -20.28 -7.57
C ASN A 254 -8.62 -21.18 -7.49
N SER A 255 -7.91 -21.12 -6.36
CA SER A 255 -6.81 -22.01 -5.96
C SER A 255 -7.30 -23.46 -5.75
N GLY A 256 -7.93 -24.04 -6.76
CA GLY A 256 -8.37 -25.42 -6.79
C GLY A 256 -7.25 -26.27 -7.37
N SER A 257 -6.81 -27.27 -6.61
CA SER A 257 -6.05 -28.37 -7.19
C SER A 257 -7.02 -29.24 -7.97
N ARG A 258 -6.91 -29.25 -9.30
CA ARG A 258 -7.57 -30.25 -10.13
C ARG A 258 -6.62 -31.42 -10.29
N SER A 259 -7.09 -32.62 -9.96
CA SER A 259 -6.36 -33.84 -10.27
C SER A 259 -7.21 -34.74 -11.15
N GLY A 260 -6.73 -34.95 -12.36
CA GLY A 260 -7.26 -35.94 -13.29
C GLY A 260 -6.43 -37.20 -13.26
N THR A 261 -7.07 -38.36 -13.12
CA THR A 261 -6.44 -39.63 -13.50
C THR A 261 -6.93 -39.95 -14.91
N GLN A 262 -6.05 -39.82 -15.91
CA GLN A 262 -6.36 -40.36 -17.23
C GLN A 262 -5.58 -41.65 -17.42
N PRO A 263 -6.26 -42.80 -17.61
CA PRO A 263 -5.58 -43.97 -18.10
C PRO A 263 -5.07 -43.65 -19.50
N LEU A 264 -3.76 -43.69 -19.70
CA LEU A 264 -3.19 -43.66 -21.03
C LEU A 264 -3.70 -44.89 -21.79
N ALA A 265 -4.35 -44.67 -22.94
CA ALA A 265 -5.11 -45.69 -23.66
C ALA A 265 -4.24 -46.94 -23.94
N PRO A 266 -4.82 -48.16 -23.88
CA PRO A 266 -4.07 -49.41 -24.07
C PRO A 266 -3.34 -49.51 -25.40
N THR A 267 -3.77 -48.77 -26.42
CA THR A 267 -3.14 -48.69 -27.74
C THR A 267 -1.70 -48.15 -27.70
N LEU A 268 -1.22 -47.62 -26.57
CA LEU A 268 0.21 -47.37 -26.32
C LEU A 268 1.04 -48.65 -26.31
N TRP A 269 0.44 -49.78 -25.93
CA TRP A 269 1.10 -51.08 -25.76
C TRP A 269 1.08 -51.94 -27.02
N ASP A 270 0.42 -51.50 -28.09
CA ASP A 270 0.40 -52.22 -29.38
C ASP A 270 1.77 -52.20 -30.08
N ARG A 271 2.69 -51.33 -29.63
CA ARG A 271 4.13 -51.47 -29.88
C ARG A 271 4.73 -52.15 -28.66
N GLU A 272 5.56 -53.16 -28.86
CA GLU A 272 6.33 -53.85 -27.81
C GLU A 272 7.21 -52.84 -27.05
N ILE A 273 6.64 -52.17 -26.06
CA ILE A 273 7.40 -51.44 -25.05
C ILE A 273 8.17 -52.51 -24.28
N SER A 274 9.45 -52.66 -24.60
CA SER A 274 10.32 -53.62 -23.93
C SER A 274 10.35 -53.32 -22.43
N PRO A 275 10.23 -54.32 -21.53
CA PRO A 275 10.36 -54.09 -20.11
C PRO A 275 11.62 -53.27 -19.77
N GLY A 276 11.45 -52.16 -19.08
CA GLY A 276 12.58 -51.25 -18.82
C GLY A 276 12.20 -49.94 -18.15
N LYS A 277 13.19 -49.03 -18.07
CA LYS A 277 12.98 -47.65 -17.65
C LYS A 277 12.59 -46.84 -18.87
N HIS A 278 11.47 -46.12 -18.77
CA HIS A 278 10.97 -45.26 -19.83
C HIS A 278 10.86 -43.83 -19.33
N ARG A 279 11.08 -42.86 -20.21
CA ARG A 279 10.85 -41.44 -19.94
C ARG A 279 9.49 -41.03 -20.49
N LEU A 280 8.61 -40.57 -19.62
CA LEU A 280 7.35 -39.94 -19.99
C LEU A 280 7.55 -38.42 -20.08
N THR A 281 7.19 -37.83 -21.21
CA THR A 281 7.16 -36.37 -21.40
C THR A 281 5.72 -35.90 -21.57
N LEU A 282 5.35 -34.82 -20.90
CA LEU A 282 4.04 -34.17 -21.03
C LEU A 282 4.22 -32.79 -21.66
N THR A 283 3.50 -32.53 -22.75
CA THR A 283 3.50 -31.21 -23.42
C THR A 283 2.17 -30.51 -23.21
N VAL A 284 2.08 -29.65 -22.20
CA VAL A 284 0.87 -28.85 -21.98
C VAL A 284 0.90 -27.65 -22.90
N GLN A 285 -0.12 -27.48 -23.75
CA GLN A 285 -0.29 -26.26 -24.53
C GLN A 285 -1.25 -25.33 -23.77
N LEU A 286 -0.79 -24.11 -23.51
CA LEU A 286 -1.58 -23.15 -22.78
C LEU A 286 -2.05 -22.00 -23.67
N GLU A 287 -3.36 -21.75 -23.67
CA GLU A 287 -3.93 -20.59 -24.35
C GLU A 287 -4.66 -19.70 -23.32
N VAL A 288 -4.15 -18.47 -23.17
CA VAL A 288 -4.73 -17.49 -22.24
C VAL A 288 -5.52 -16.44 -23.01
N TYR A 289 -6.73 -16.16 -22.54
CA TYR A 289 -7.71 -15.28 -23.15
C TYR A 289 -8.10 -14.16 -22.17
N SER A 290 -8.55 -13.03 -22.72
CA SER A 290 -9.21 -11.95 -21.98
C SER A 290 -10.57 -11.66 -22.59
N GLY A 291 -11.52 -11.17 -21.77
CA GLY A 291 -12.90 -10.88 -22.22
C GLY A 291 -13.94 -11.64 -21.41
N ARG A 292 -15.19 -11.74 -21.85
CA ARG A 292 -16.14 -12.71 -21.27
C ARG A 292 -15.97 -14.05 -21.96
N PRO A 293 -16.34 -15.19 -21.32
CA PRO A 293 -16.30 -16.50 -21.99
C PRO A 293 -17.12 -16.54 -23.29
N GLU A 294 -18.17 -15.72 -23.37
CA GLU A 294 -19.03 -15.57 -24.57
C GLU A 294 -18.28 -14.95 -25.76
N ASP A 295 -17.22 -14.18 -25.49
CA ASP A 295 -16.44 -13.46 -26.52
C ASP A 295 -15.32 -14.33 -27.13
N MET A 296 -15.20 -15.61 -26.75
CA MET A 296 -14.08 -16.49 -27.14
C MET A 296 -13.87 -16.65 -28.66
N GLY A 297 -14.87 -16.35 -29.49
CA GLY A 297 -14.73 -16.36 -30.96
C GLY A 297 -13.99 -15.14 -31.53
N GLU A 298 -14.07 -14.00 -30.85
CA GLU A 298 -13.43 -12.73 -31.24
C GLU A 298 -12.30 -12.32 -30.29
N ALA A 299 -12.17 -12.97 -29.14
CA ALA A 299 -11.20 -12.64 -28.10
C ALA A 299 -9.75 -12.72 -28.63
N GLY A 300 -8.99 -11.65 -28.38
CA GLY A 300 -7.57 -11.57 -28.71
C GLY A 300 -6.77 -12.59 -27.90
N ARG A 301 -6.23 -13.61 -28.57
CA ARG A 301 -5.28 -14.57 -27.98
C ARG A 301 -4.08 -13.79 -27.42
N LEU A 302 -3.90 -13.80 -26.10
CA LEU A 302 -2.84 -13.03 -25.44
C LEU A 302 -1.48 -13.76 -25.45
N TYR A 303 -1.51 -15.09 -25.38
CA TYR A 303 -0.31 -15.92 -25.30
C TYR A 303 -0.55 -17.31 -25.87
N LYS A 304 0.48 -17.86 -26.53
CA LYS A 304 0.56 -19.26 -26.96
C LYS A 304 1.97 -19.76 -26.64
N GLY A 305 2.06 -20.72 -25.74
CA GLY A 305 3.31 -21.38 -25.36
C GLY A 305 3.09 -22.79 -24.88
#